data_AF-A0A0D7EBZ6-F1
#
_entry.id   AF-A0A0D7EBZ6-F1
#
_cell.length_a   1.000
_cell.length_b   1.000
_cell.length_c   1.000
_cell.angle_alpha   90.00
_cell.angle_beta   90.00
_cell.angle_gamma   90.00
#
_symmetry.space_group_name_H-M   'P 1'
#
loop_
_entity.id
_entity.type
_entity.pdbx_description
1 polymer ?
#
loop_
_entity_poly.entity_id
_entity_poly.type
_entity_poly.pdbx_seq_one_letter_code
_entity_poly.pdbx_strand_id
1 'polypeptide(L)'
;MIGRSMVVAVLSAGFAGGAAAQDVPGIEICTAEKTMQRRTSCLQSNVDFLQASIAKLALDHQHKLDAANRQIDALTASITALQSTVGQLQEAQKKPAPASTAKDGSKDASKDAGKSDAK
;
A
#
# COMPACT_ATOMS: atom_id res chain seq x y z
N MET A 1 27.79 12.26 -2.19
CA MET A 1 27.07 13.39 -1.57
C MET A 1 26.33 14.27 -2.59
N ILE A 2 26.82 14.41 -3.83
CA ILE A 2 26.18 15.18 -4.91
C ILE A 2 24.76 14.71 -5.28
N GLY A 3 24.48 13.39 -5.26
CA GLY A 3 23.16 12.86 -5.64
C GLY A 3 22.02 13.22 -4.69
N ARG A 4 22.29 13.39 -3.38
CA ARG A 4 21.28 13.82 -2.40
C ARG A 4 20.90 15.29 -2.56
N SER A 5 21.85 16.13 -2.98
CA SER A 5 21.60 17.57 -3.21
C SER A 5 20.74 17.82 -4.45
N MET A 6 20.87 17.00 -5.50
CA MET A 6 20.03 17.13 -6.71
C MET A 6 18.56 16.77 -6.46
N VAL A 7 18.28 15.78 -5.61
CA VAL A 7 16.89 15.38 -5.28
C VAL A 7 16.17 16.50 -4.51
N VAL A 8 16.85 17.18 -3.60
CA VAL A 8 16.27 18.29 -2.82
C VAL A 8 15.97 19.51 -3.70
N ALA A 9 16.81 19.79 -4.70
CA ALA A 9 16.61 20.91 -5.62
C ALA A 9 15.43 20.71 -6.59
N VAL A 10 15.12 19.47 -6.99
CA VAL A 10 13.98 19.18 -7.87
C VAL A 10 12.65 19.24 -7.11
N LEU A 11 12.62 18.88 -5.82
CA LEU A 11 11.38 18.95 -5.00
C LEU A 11 10.93 20.37 -4.68
N SER A 12 11.81 21.37 -4.74
CA SER A 12 11.53 22.75 -4.33
C SER A 12 11.02 23.65 -5.46
N ALA A 13 11.06 23.19 -6.71
CA ALA A 13 10.63 23.97 -7.88
C ALA A 13 9.12 23.88 -8.19
N GLY A 14 8.36 23.02 -7.49
CA GLY A 14 6.95 22.75 -7.80
C GLY A 14 5.90 23.62 -7.09
N PHE A 15 6.29 24.54 -6.20
CA PHE A 15 5.35 25.21 -5.29
C PHE A 15 4.95 26.64 -5.67
N ALA A 16 5.17 27.05 -6.91
CA ALA A 16 4.59 28.30 -7.45
C ALA A 16 3.20 28.03 -8.04
N GLY A 17 2.29 27.49 -7.24
CA GLY A 17 0.87 27.43 -7.60
C GLY A 17 0.26 28.82 -7.43
N GLY A 18 -0.15 29.46 -8.52
CA GLY A 18 -1.03 30.61 -8.43
C GLY A 18 -2.23 30.22 -7.57
N ALA A 19 -2.58 31.04 -6.59
CA ALA A 19 -3.81 30.88 -5.84
C ALA A 19 -4.99 31.14 -6.78
N ALA A 20 -5.32 30.17 -7.62
CA ALA A 20 -6.64 30.08 -8.20
C ALA A 20 -7.58 30.05 -6.99
N ALA A 21 -8.42 31.07 -6.86
CA ALA A 21 -9.45 31.07 -5.85
C ALA A 21 -10.18 29.73 -5.95
N GLN A 22 -10.24 28.99 -4.84
CA GLN A 22 -11.05 27.78 -4.80
C GLN A 22 -12.49 28.24 -4.94
N ASP A 23 -13.12 27.84 -6.03
CA ASP A 23 -14.49 28.23 -6.30
C ASP A 23 -15.37 27.69 -5.17
N VAL A 24 -16.10 28.59 -4.54
CA VAL A 24 -17.01 28.24 -3.46
C VAL A 24 -18.36 27.99 -4.13
N PRO A 25 -18.81 26.72 -4.25
CA PRO A 25 -19.96 26.40 -5.09
C PRO A 25 -21.19 27.20 -4.69
N GLY A 26 -21.80 27.96 -5.59
CA GLY A 26 -23.02 28.73 -5.31
C GLY A 26 -22.77 30.10 -4.67
N ILE A 27 -21.53 30.52 -4.45
CA ILE A 27 -21.22 31.87 -3.93
C ILE A 27 -21.62 32.95 -4.93
N GLU A 28 -21.53 32.65 -6.22
CA GLU A 28 -21.97 33.46 -7.34
C GLU A 28 -23.48 33.73 -7.28
N ILE A 29 -24.27 32.75 -6.83
CA ILE A 29 -25.71 32.89 -6.65
C ILE A 29 -25.99 33.73 -5.40
N CYS A 30 -25.32 33.45 -4.28
CA CYS A 30 -25.52 34.19 -3.03
C CYS A 30 -25.08 35.65 -3.12
N THR A 31 -24.08 35.98 -3.94
CA THR A 31 -23.58 37.35 -4.13
C THR A 31 -24.39 38.15 -5.16
N ALA A 32 -25.11 37.48 -6.07
CA ALA A 32 -26.05 38.13 -6.98
C ALA A 32 -27.32 38.65 -6.27
N GLU A 33 -27.65 38.10 -5.09
CA GLU A 33 -28.82 38.48 -4.30
C GLU A 33 -28.74 39.91 -3.76
N LYS A 34 -29.80 40.70 -4.02
CA LYS A 34 -29.86 42.13 -3.70
C LYS A 34 -30.46 42.40 -2.32
N THR A 35 -31.33 41.50 -1.86
CA THR A 35 -31.95 41.64 -0.54
C THR A 35 -31.01 41.09 0.53
N MET A 36 -30.63 41.94 1.50
CA MET A 36 -29.68 41.57 2.56
C MET A 36 -30.13 40.32 3.34
N GLN A 37 -31.44 40.17 3.59
CA GLN A 37 -31.98 39.01 4.30
C GLN A 37 -31.75 37.68 3.54
N ARG A 38 -32.03 37.65 2.22
CA ARG A 38 -31.80 36.45 1.41
C ARG A 38 -30.32 36.18 1.18
N ARG A 39 -29.51 37.23 1.04
CA ARG A 39 -28.05 37.09 0.89
C ARG A 39 -27.47 36.41 2.11
N THR A 40 -27.83 36.84 3.32
CA THR A 40 -27.37 36.22 4.57
C THR A 40 -27.86 34.78 4.68
N SER A 41 -29.12 34.48 4.36
CA SER A 41 -29.62 33.10 4.42
C SER A 41 -28.95 32.17 3.39
N CYS A 42 -28.67 32.67 2.18
CA CYS A 42 -27.96 31.91 1.15
C CYS A 42 -26.53 31.59 1.60
N LEU A 43 -25.80 32.61 2.08
CA LEU A 43 -24.44 32.45 2.60
C LEU A 43 -24.39 31.49 3.79
N GLN A 44 -25.38 31.51 4.68
CA GLN A 44 -25.47 30.57 5.79
C GLN A 44 -25.57 29.13 5.28
N SER A 45 -26.51 28.85 4.37
CA SER A 45 -26.68 27.52 3.81
C SER A 45 -25.44 27.03 3.03
N ASN A 46 -24.71 27.96 2.40
CA ASN A 46 -23.44 27.68 1.73
C ASN A 46 -22.36 27.26 2.74
N VAL A 47 -22.22 28.00 3.84
CA VAL A 47 -21.28 27.67 4.92
C VAL A 47 -21.61 26.31 5.53
N ASP A 48 -22.89 26.02 5.78
CA ASP A 48 -23.31 24.74 6.33
C ASP A 48 -22.97 23.58 5.36
N PHE A 49 -23.18 23.77 4.05
CA PHE A 49 -22.79 22.81 3.03
C PHE A 49 -21.28 22.59 2.97
N LEU A 50 -20.49 23.66 3.01
CA LEU A 50 -19.03 23.58 3.02
C LEU A 50 -18.52 22.86 4.27
N GLN A 51 -19.06 23.18 5.44
CA GLN A 51 -18.68 22.51 6.69
C GLN A 51 -18.99 21.01 6.63
N ALA A 52 -20.17 20.63 6.13
CA ALA A 52 -20.53 19.23 5.93
C ALA A 52 -19.58 18.54 4.94
N SER A 53 -19.22 19.21 3.85
CA SER A 53 -18.29 18.71 2.84
C SER A 53 -16.88 18.51 3.42
N ILE A 54 -16.36 19.49 4.16
CA ILE A 54 -15.06 19.40 4.83
C ILE A 54 -15.05 18.24 5.82
N ALA A 55 -16.10 18.09 6.64
CA ALA A 55 -16.21 16.99 7.58
C ALA A 55 -16.20 15.62 6.87
N LYS A 56 -16.93 15.49 5.76
CA LYS A 56 -16.94 14.27 4.94
C LYS A 56 -15.56 13.97 4.38
N LEU A 57 -14.89 14.95 3.77
CA LEU A 57 -13.55 14.78 3.21
C LEU A 57 -12.54 14.39 4.31
N ALA A 58 -12.64 15.01 5.49
CA ALA A 58 -11.79 14.68 6.63
C ALA A 58 -11.96 13.21 7.04
N LEU A 59 -13.20 12.72 7.17
CA LEU A 59 -13.47 11.32 7.48
C LEU A 59 -12.96 10.37 6.39
N ASP A 60 -13.23 10.68 5.12
CA ASP A 60 -12.76 9.86 3.99
C ASP A 60 -11.22 9.76 3.96
N HIS A 61 -10.52 10.84 4.31
CA HIS A 61 -9.07 10.83 4.42
C HIS A 61 -8.58 10.02 5.63
N GLN A 62 -9.22 10.15 6.79
CA GLN A 62 -8.88 9.32 7.96
C GLN A 62 -9.04 7.83 7.64
N HIS A 63 -10.14 7.44 6.99
CA HIS A 63 -10.34 6.05 6.57
C HIS A 63 -9.25 5.55 5.61
N LYS A 64 -8.78 6.40 4.69
CA LYS A 64 -7.67 6.06 3.79
C LYS A 64 -6.35 5.89 4.55
N LEU A 65 -6.08 6.76 5.53
CA LEU A 65 -4.89 6.65 6.38
C LEU A 65 -4.92 5.36 7.21
N ASP A 66 -6.05 5.02 7.81
CA ASP A 66 -6.21 3.79 8.58
C ASP A 66 -6.02 2.54 7.71
N ALA A 67 -6.59 2.55 6.50
CA ALA A 67 -6.41 1.45 5.54
C ALA A 67 -4.94 1.31 5.11
N ALA A 68 -4.25 2.43 4.85
CA ALA A 68 -2.83 2.44 4.51
C ALA A 68 -1.96 1.93 5.67
N ASN A 69 -2.24 2.34 6.91
CA ASN A 69 -1.53 1.85 8.09
C ASN A 69 -1.67 0.33 8.26
N ARG A 70 -2.87 -0.22 8.06
CA ARG A 70 -3.06 -1.68 8.07
C ARG A 70 -2.25 -2.40 6.98
N GLN A 71 -2.11 -1.80 5.80
CA GLN A 71 -1.26 -2.34 4.74
C GLN A 71 0.22 -2.28 5.12
N ILE A 72 0.67 -1.20 5.76
CA ILE A 72 2.03 -1.07 6.28
C ILE A 72 2.32 -2.17 7.31
N ASP A 73 1.40 -2.44 8.23
CA ASP A 73 1.56 -3.49 9.24
C ASP A 73 1.66 -4.88 8.61
N ALA A 74 0.79 -5.18 7.64
CA ALA A 74 0.81 -6.45 6.91
C ALA A 74 2.11 -6.63 6.11
N LEU A 75 2.57 -5.58 5.42
CA LEU A 75 3.84 -5.58 4.69
C LEU A 75 5.02 -5.75 5.64
N THR A 76 5.02 -5.07 6.78
CA THR A 76 6.08 -5.18 7.80
C THR A 76 6.17 -6.61 8.34
N ALA A 77 5.04 -7.24 8.65
CA ALA A 77 5.00 -8.63 9.07
C ALA A 77 5.57 -9.58 7.99
N SER A 78 5.22 -9.34 6.72
CA SER A 78 5.76 -10.13 5.60
C SER A 78 7.28 -9.98 5.47
N ILE A 79 7.79 -8.76 5.62
CA ILE A 79 9.24 -8.46 5.57
C ILE A 79 9.96 -9.19 6.71
N THR A 80 9.42 -9.17 7.92
CA THR A 80 10.01 -9.89 9.05
C THR A 80 10.02 -11.41 8.82
N ALA A 81 8.95 -11.99 8.29
CA ALA A 81 8.88 -13.41 7.96
C ALA A 81 9.89 -13.81 6.86
N LEU A 82 10.02 -12.97 5.82
CA LEU A 82 11.01 -13.13 4.75
C LEU A 82 12.43 -13.04 5.29
N GLN A 83 12.73 -12.05 6.15
CA GLN A 83 14.03 -11.90 6.78
C GLN A 83 14.41 -13.13 7.63
N SER A 84 13.44 -13.69 8.38
CA SER A 84 13.66 -14.93 9.15
C SER A 84 13.98 -16.12 8.23
N THR A 85 13.25 -16.26 7.11
CA THR A 85 13.47 -17.33 6.13
C THR A 85 14.86 -17.21 5.49
N VAL A 86 15.27 -16.00 5.13
CA VAL A 86 16.62 -15.73 4.60
C VAL A 86 17.69 -16.08 5.63
N GLY A 87 17.48 -15.73 6.90
CA GLY A 87 18.39 -16.13 7.99
C GLY A 87 18.55 -17.64 8.09
N GLN A 88 17.44 -18.39 8.12
CA GLN A 88 17.44 -19.85 8.19
C GLN A 88 18.15 -20.49 6.98
N LEU A 89 17.93 -19.97 5.76
CA LEU A 89 18.60 -20.46 4.55
C LEU A 89 20.10 -20.16 4.54
N GLN A 90 20.53 -18.98 5.04
CA GLN A 90 21.96 -18.66 5.17
C GLN A 90 22.65 -19.57 6.20
N GLU A 91 21.98 -19.90 7.30
CA GLU A 91 22.49 -20.85 8.29
C GLU A 91 22.55 -22.28 7.74
N ALA A 92 21.52 -22.71 6.99
CA ALA A 92 21.49 -24.01 6.34
C ALA A 92 22.60 -24.17 5.28
N GLN A 93 22.91 -23.11 4.52
CA GLN A 93 24.03 -23.12 3.56
C GLN A 93 25.41 -23.17 4.24
N LYS A 94 25.53 -22.65 5.47
CA LYS A 94 26.79 -22.68 6.24
C LYS A 94 27.03 -24.03 6.94
N LYS A 95 26.02 -24.90 7.05
CA LYS A 95 26.21 -26.28 7.50
C LYS A 95 26.72 -27.13 6.33
N PRO A 96 27.91 -27.76 6.42
CA PRO A 96 28.34 -28.75 5.43
C PRO A 96 27.30 -29.88 5.37
N ALA A 97 26.98 -30.34 4.16
CA ALA A 97 26.12 -31.51 3.97
C ALA A 97 26.62 -32.68 4.83
N PRO A 98 25.75 -33.39 5.58
CA PRO A 98 26.15 -34.67 6.14
C PRO A 98 26.50 -35.58 4.96
N ALA A 99 27.75 -35.99 4.89
CA ALA A 99 28.23 -36.97 3.93
C ALA A 99 27.32 -38.20 4.01
N SER A 100 26.53 -38.43 2.97
CA SER A 100 25.87 -39.70 2.75
C SER A 100 26.97 -40.74 2.60
N THR A 101 27.19 -41.53 3.64
CA THR A 101 28.00 -42.75 3.55
C THR A 101 27.30 -43.70 2.60
N ALA A 102 27.77 -43.73 1.36
CA ALA A 102 27.68 -44.91 0.54
C ALA A 102 28.35 -46.07 1.28
N LYS A 103 27.58 -47.13 1.55
CA LYS A 103 28.09 -48.49 1.60
C LYS A 103 27.33 -49.30 0.55
N ASP A 104 28.06 -49.69 -0.49
CA ASP A 104 27.99 -50.98 -1.18
C ASP A 104 27.30 -52.09 -0.35
N GLY A 105 26.55 -53.04 -0.91
CA GLY A 105 26.27 -53.36 -2.30
C GLY A 105 25.59 -54.73 -2.42
N SER A 106 24.86 -54.91 -3.52
CA SER A 106 24.68 -56.12 -4.36
C SER A 106 24.09 -57.45 -3.84
N LYS A 107 23.35 -58.10 -4.77
CA LYS A 107 22.72 -59.44 -4.85
C LYS A 107 21.31 -59.58 -4.25
N ASP A 108 20.30 -60.12 -4.93
CA ASP A 108 20.32 -61.15 -5.99
C ASP A 108 19.03 -61.18 -6.84
N ALA A 109 19.19 -61.72 -8.05
CA ALA A 109 18.25 -62.42 -8.94
C ALA A 109 16.88 -61.84 -9.35
N SER A 110 16.83 -61.53 -10.66
CA SER A 110 15.66 -61.66 -11.54
C SER A 110 15.13 -63.11 -11.59
N LYS A 111 13.81 -63.28 -11.44
CA LYS A 111 12.97 -64.41 -11.93
C LYS A 111 11.51 -64.04 -11.63
N ASP A 112 10.47 -64.21 -12.44
CA ASP A 112 10.18 -64.50 -13.84
C ASP A 112 8.64 -64.33 -13.94
N ALA A 113 8.14 -64.07 -15.14
CA ALA A 113 6.76 -64.32 -15.60
C ALA A 113 5.55 -63.69 -14.87
N GLY A 114 5.03 -62.63 -15.50
CA GLY A 114 3.67 -62.53 -16.05
C GLY A 114 2.46 -63.05 -15.27
N LYS A 115 1.51 -62.14 -15.01
CA LYS A 115 0.09 -62.39 -15.31
C LYS A 115 -0.68 -61.10 -15.55
N SER A 116 -1.02 -60.86 -16.81
CA SER A 116 -2.20 -60.11 -17.25
C SER A 116 -3.46 -60.73 -16.65
N ASP A 117 -4.46 -59.93 -16.28
CA ASP A 117 -5.92 -60.19 -16.29
C ASP A 117 -6.57 -59.01 -15.50
N ALA A 118 -7.14 -57.99 -16.14
CA ALA A 118 -8.50 -57.95 -16.71
C ALA A 118 -9.61 -58.28 -15.69
N LYS A 119 -10.27 -57.25 -15.15
CA LYS A 119 -11.73 -57.07 -15.26
C LYS A 119 -12.14 -55.65 -14.87
#